data_AF-A0AAI9UKB0-F1
#
_entry.id   AF-A0AAI9UKB0-F1
#
_cell.length_a   1.000
_cell.length_b   1.000
_cell.length_c   1.000
_cell.angle_alpha   90.00
_cell.angle_beta   90.00
_cell.angle_gamma   90.00
#
_symmetry.space_group_name_H-M   'P 1'
#
loop_
_entity.id
_entity.type
_entity.pdbx_description
1 polymer ?
#
loop_
_entity_poly.entity_id
_entity_poly.type
_entity_poly.pdbx_seq_one_letter_code
_entity_poly.pdbx_strand_id
1 'polypeptide(L)'
;MAGNARAVIGNKYPPSNCGTLLAVGVAEVSSSFKITSSHREKHYLHHQRYSLELTRNSSYNTHSRLFTMGSLQNGDGQYQGLGQDFTKQVIASMGSETNPRLREILTSFIQHIHDFAREVDLTTDEWMMGVNMINWAGQMSNDRRNEGQLLCDVLGLESLVDDITNRVATKNGQPGTATAILGPFWRADTPVRPNGSTIAVKCPEDGELAFMYGQVTCSNTGKPLANASVDVWQASTNGLYEQQDADQPEHNLRGVFKTDAEGRYGFYCLRPTPYPVPGDGPAGKLLDLLHRHHFRPAHIHLIVKSEGFKSVTTQIFDEDSKYLDDDSVFAVKDGLTVKFVERKGDPKAAKELEYNIKLAAE
;
A
#
# COMPACT_ATOMS: atom_id res chain seq x y z
N MET A 1 14.20 -44.81 34.77
CA MET A 1 13.87 -44.37 36.14
C MET A 1 14.63 -43.06 36.35
N ALA A 2 13.94 -41.93 36.32
CA ALA A 2 13.53 -41.15 37.52
C ALA A 2 14.76 -40.70 38.36
N GLY A 3 14.97 -39.44 38.70
CA GLY A 3 14.15 -38.24 38.55
C GLY A 3 14.87 -37.01 39.13
N ASN A 4 14.19 -35.87 38.98
CA ASN A 4 14.50 -34.51 39.42
C ASN A 4 14.89 -34.35 40.91
N ALA A 5 15.69 -33.33 41.21
CA ALA A 5 15.34 -32.34 42.24
C ALA A 5 16.02 -30.97 42.01
N ARG A 6 15.20 -29.92 42.18
CA ARG A 6 15.42 -28.48 42.02
C ARG A 6 16.44 -27.90 43.00
N ALA A 7 17.14 -26.84 42.56
CA ALA A 7 17.69 -25.81 43.43
C ALA A 7 17.04 -24.45 43.09
N VAL A 8 16.53 -23.79 44.13
CA VAL A 8 15.97 -22.43 44.12
C VAL A 8 17.07 -21.48 44.54
N ILE A 9 17.38 -20.46 43.73
CA ILE A 9 18.15 -19.29 44.18
C ILE A 9 17.52 -18.06 43.53
N GLY A 10 17.04 -17.14 44.38
CA GLY A 10 16.45 -15.87 43.96
C GLY A 10 17.49 -14.87 43.48
N ASN A 11 17.06 -13.96 42.61
CA ASN A 11 17.82 -12.76 42.29
C ASN A 11 16.91 -11.53 42.35
N LYS A 12 17.27 -10.58 43.22
CA LYS A 12 16.71 -9.24 43.31
C LYS A 12 17.31 -8.40 42.19
N TYR A 13 16.47 -7.78 41.37
CA TYR A 13 16.86 -6.68 40.47
C TYR A 13 16.29 -5.36 41.02
N PRO A 14 17.05 -4.24 40.99
CA PRO A 14 16.52 -2.92 41.34
C PRO A 14 15.68 -2.34 40.18
N PRO A 15 14.74 -1.41 40.45
CA PRO A 15 13.89 -0.84 39.40
C PRO A 15 14.69 0.09 38.49
N SER A 16 14.68 -0.19 37.19
CA SER A 16 15.24 0.64 36.13
C SER A 16 14.31 1.80 35.80
N ASN A 17 14.86 3.03 35.78
CA ASN A 17 14.22 4.25 35.33
C ASN A 17 13.74 4.14 33.87
N CYS A 18 12.45 3.87 33.68
CA CYS A 18 11.80 3.85 32.35
C CYS A 18 11.42 5.26 31.85
N GLY A 19 11.52 6.30 32.69
CA GLY A 19 11.06 7.65 32.37
C GLY A 19 12.02 8.51 31.53
N THR A 20 13.29 8.14 31.41
CA THR A 20 14.29 9.00 30.76
C THR A 20 14.51 8.65 29.27
N LEU A 21 14.16 7.44 28.84
CA LEU A 21 14.30 7.01 27.43
C LEU A 21 13.15 7.50 26.52
N LEU A 22 11.94 7.67 27.06
CA LEU A 22 10.81 8.21 26.29
C LEU A 22 11.00 9.71 25.93
N ALA A 23 11.62 10.49 26.83
CA ALA A 23 11.80 11.92 26.62
C ALA A 23 12.83 12.27 25.53
N VAL A 24 13.81 11.37 25.28
CA VAL A 24 14.81 11.57 24.23
C VAL A 24 14.21 11.27 22.85
N GLY A 25 13.36 10.25 22.74
CA GLY A 25 12.68 9.90 21.47
C GLY A 25 11.72 11.00 20.98
N VAL A 26 10.96 11.63 21.87
CA VAL A 26 10.03 12.72 21.50
C VAL A 26 10.78 13.99 21.08
N ALA A 27 11.94 14.28 21.67
CA ALA A 27 12.74 15.45 21.34
C ALA A 27 13.43 15.34 19.96
N GLU A 28 13.91 14.15 19.58
CA GLU A 28 14.51 13.92 18.24
C GLU A 28 13.47 14.04 17.12
N VAL A 29 12.24 13.56 17.34
CA VAL A 29 11.12 13.69 16.40
C VAL A 29 10.71 15.15 16.21
N SER A 30 10.65 15.94 17.28
CA SER A 30 10.36 17.39 17.23
C SER A 30 11.43 18.19 16.47
N SER A 31 12.72 17.83 16.63
CA SER A 31 13.84 18.55 16.02
C SER A 31 13.89 18.43 14.49
N SER A 32 13.31 17.35 13.94
CA SER A 32 13.31 17.03 12.51
C SER A 32 12.29 17.85 11.69
N PHE A 33 11.43 18.65 12.33
CA PHE A 33 10.29 19.34 11.70
C PHE A 33 10.36 20.88 11.79
N LYS A 34 11.55 21.49 11.91
CA LYS A 34 11.69 22.95 11.87
C LYS A 34 11.51 23.51 10.45
N ILE A 35 10.26 23.66 10.02
CA ILE A 35 9.88 24.60 8.95
C ILE A 35 9.72 25.98 9.59
N THR A 36 10.52 26.93 9.14
CA THR A 36 10.63 28.29 9.68
C THR A 36 9.28 29.02 9.72
N SER A 37 8.75 29.25 10.92
CA SER A 37 7.56 30.05 11.16
C SER A 37 7.90 31.54 11.15
N SER A 38 7.82 32.19 10.00
CA SER A 38 7.60 33.65 9.97
C SER A 38 6.82 33.99 8.72
N HIS A 39 5.48 34.09 8.85
CA HIS A 39 4.55 34.92 8.05
C HIS A 39 3.07 34.49 8.14
N ARG A 40 2.73 33.36 8.79
CA ARG A 40 1.36 32.81 8.78
C ARG A 40 0.44 33.12 9.98
N GLU A 41 0.86 33.91 10.97
CA GLU A 41 -0.02 34.26 12.10
C GLU A 41 -1.01 35.40 11.82
N LYS A 42 -0.82 36.19 10.75
CA LYS A 42 -1.68 37.37 10.48
C LYS A 42 -2.93 37.08 9.65
N HIS A 43 -2.99 35.96 8.92
CA HIS A 43 -4.13 35.65 8.04
C HIS A 43 -5.26 34.85 8.72
N TYR A 44 -4.98 34.14 9.82
CA TYR A 44 -5.99 33.29 10.48
C TYR A 44 -7.03 34.08 11.28
N LEU A 45 -6.68 35.26 11.79
CA LEU A 45 -7.58 36.10 12.59
C LEU A 45 -8.60 36.89 11.74
N HIS A 46 -8.40 37.00 10.43
CA HIS A 46 -9.29 37.79 9.56
C HIS A 46 -10.53 36.99 9.08
N HIS A 47 -10.46 35.66 9.06
CA HIS A 47 -11.55 34.80 8.59
C HIS A 47 -12.65 34.55 9.64
N GLN A 48 -12.36 34.67 10.93
CA GLN A 48 -13.37 34.48 11.98
C GLN A 48 -14.35 35.66 12.13
N ARG A 49 -14.05 36.84 11.57
CA ARG A 49 -14.96 38.00 11.62
C ARG A 49 -16.06 37.99 10.55
N TYR A 50 -15.88 37.29 9.43
CA TYR A 50 -16.86 37.27 8.33
C TYR A 50 -18.02 36.28 8.52
N SER A 51 -17.88 35.28 9.39
CA SER A 51 -18.97 34.30 9.65
C SER A 51 -20.04 34.80 10.62
N LEU A 52 -19.86 35.95 11.27
CA LEU A 52 -20.81 36.48 12.27
C LEU A 52 -21.90 37.41 11.67
N GLU A 53 -21.80 37.81 10.41
CA GLU A 53 -22.77 38.74 9.78
C GLU A 53 -23.82 38.07 8.87
N LEU A 54 -23.71 36.78 8.56
CA LEU A 54 -24.65 36.09 7.67
C LEU A 54 -25.82 35.37 8.37
N THR A 55 -25.91 35.40 9.70
CA THR A 55 -26.99 34.73 10.45
C THR A 55 -28.19 35.62 10.79
N ARG A 56 -28.29 36.83 10.22
CA ARG A 56 -29.37 37.78 10.58
C ARG A 56 -30.58 37.85 9.65
N ASN A 57 -30.64 37.06 8.57
CA ASN A 57 -31.83 37.05 7.70
C ASN A 57 -32.04 35.69 7.03
N SER A 58 -32.65 34.74 7.75
CA SER A 58 -33.41 33.67 7.11
C SER A 58 -34.33 32.99 8.12
N SER A 59 -35.61 33.35 8.09
CA SER A 59 -36.66 32.66 8.83
C SER A 59 -37.05 31.39 8.06
N TYR A 60 -36.33 30.29 8.29
CA TYR A 60 -36.80 28.95 7.97
C TYR A 60 -36.95 28.13 9.24
N ASN A 61 -38.20 27.73 9.47
CA ASN A 61 -38.63 26.92 10.59
C ASN A 61 -38.05 25.50 10.44
N THR A 62 -36.95 25.21 11.15
CA THR A 62 -36.47 23.84 11.36
C THR A 62 -36.29 23.66 12.86
N HIS A 63 -36.81 22.55 13.39
CA HIS A 63 -36.61 22.13 14.77
C HIS A 63 -35.11 21.86 15.02
N SER A 64 -34.36 22.91 15.34
CA SER A 64 -33.02 22.80 15.92
C SER A 64 -33.16 22.26 17.34
N ARG A 65 -33.10 20.94 17.52
CA ARG A 65 -32.65 20.39 18.79
C ARG A 65 -31.19 20.83 18.96
N LEU A 66 -30.96 21.84 19.80
CA LEU A 66 -29.63 22.01 20.40
C LEU A 66 -29.29 20.68 21.09
N PHE A 67 -28.39 19.92 20.48
CA PHE A 67 -27.79 18.76 21.12
C PHE A 67 -26.80 19.29 22.15
N THR A 68 -27.27 19.48 23.38
CA THR A 68 -26.41 19.75 24.52
C THR A 68 -25.44 18.57 24.63
N MET A 69 -24.12 18.82 24.48
CA MET A 69 -23.12 17.86 24.97
C MET A 69 -23.45 17.59 26.43
N GLY A 70 -23.77 16.33 26.75
CA GLY A 70 -24.03 15.91 28.13
C GLY A 70 -22.89 16.35 29.03
N SER A 71 -23.23 16.91 30.19
CA SER A 71 -22.28 17.41 31.18
C SER A 71 -21.21 16.37 31.50
N LEU A 72 -19.94 16.70 31.25
CA LEU A 72 -18.75 15.88 31.54
C LEU A 72 -18.36 15.91 33.03
N GLN A 73 -19.33 16.04 33.94
CA GLN A 73 -19.10 16.15 35.37
C GLN A 73 -19.95 15.12 36.13
N ASN A 74 -19.29 14.22 36.84
CA ASN A 74 -19.90 13.60 38.02
C ASN A 74 -19.83 14.58 39.20
N GLY A 75 -20.66 14.35 40.22
CA GLY A 75 -20.81 15.20 41.42
C GLY A 75 -19.54 15.51 42.22
N ASP A 76 -18.38 14.97 41.81
CA ASP A 76 -17.07 15.14 42.44
C ASP A 76 -16.12 16.06 41.63
N GLY A 77 -16.57 16.66 40.52
CA GLY A 77 -15.81 17.67 39.78
C GLY A 77 -14.63 17.16 38.92
N GLN A 78 -14.48 15.84 38.75
CA GLN A 78 -13.49 15.27 37.83
C GLN A 78 -13.97 15.33 36.39
N TYR A 79 -13.12 15.84 35.49
CA TYR A 79 -13.33 15.82 34.05
C TYR A 79 -13.35 14.37 33.55
N GLN A 80 -14.51 13.90 33.09
CA GLN A 80 -14.55 12.72 32.24
C GLN A 80 -14.23 13.16 30.81
N GLY A 81 -13.12 12.65 30.25
CA GLY A 81 -12.82 12.85 28.84
C GLY A 81 -13.94 12.33 27.92
N LEU A 82 -13.82 12.62 26.62
CA LEU A 82 -14.79 12.15 25.62
C LEU A 82 -14.74 10.62 25.50
N GLY A 83 -15.68 9.95 26.18
CA GLY A 83 -15.81 8.49 26.19
C GLY A 83 -16.54 7.93 24.97
N GLN A 84 -16.96 6.66 25.06
CA GLN A 84 -17.63 5.93 23.97
C GLN A 84 -18.94 6.59 23.50
N ASP A 85 -19.64 7.32 24.38
CA ASP A 85 -20.88 8.00 24.01
C ASP A 85 -20.66 9.15 23.02
N PHE A 86 -19.50 9.81 23.06
CA PHE A 86 -19.12 10.79 22.03
C PHE A 86 -18.95 10.09 20.66
N THR A 87 -18.26 8.96 20.60
CA THR A 87 -18.11 8.17 19.37
C THR A 87 -19.46 7.75 18.80
N LYS A 88 -20.37 7.24 19.64
CA LYS A 88 -21.75 6.90 19.22
C LYS A 88 -22.50 8.11 18.68
N GLN A 89 -22.34 9.28 19.30
CA GLN A 89 -22.96 10.51 18.83
C GLN A 89 -22.47 10.92 17.43
N VAL A 90 -21.16 10.83 17.17
CA VAL A 90 -20.58 11.11 15.85
C VAL A 90 -21.08 10.10 14.80
N ILE A 91 -21.15 8.81 15.14
CA ILE A 91 -21.73 7.81 14.24
C ILE A 91 -23.22 8.10 13.96
N ALA A 92 -23.98 8.46 14.99
CA ALA A 92 -25.41 8.77 14.89
C ALA A 92 -25.70 10.06 14.09
N SER A 93 -24.72 10.93 13.86
CA SER A 93 -24.93 12.16 13.07
C SER A 93 -25.00 11.91 11.56
N MET A 94 -24.74 10.68 11.09
CA MET A 94 -24.92 10.31 9.68
C MET A 94 -26.42 10.32 9.29
N GLY A 95 -26.81 11.25 8.41
CA GLY A 95 -28.20 11.47 7.98
C GLY A 95 -28.85 10.23 7.33
N SER A 96 -30.20 10.15 7.36
CA SER A 96 -30.97 8.96 6.94
C SER A 96 -30.62 8.46 5.54
N GLU A 97 -30.40 9.38 4.59
CA GLU A 97 -30.13 9.08 3.17
C GLU A 97 -28.72 8.56 2.88
N THR A 98 -27.87 8.35 3.89
CA THR A 98 -26.52 7.79 3.68
C THR A 98 -26.61 6.39 3.09
N ASN A 99 -25.91 6.15 1.97
CA ASN A 99 -25.80 4.85 1.33
C ASN A 99 -25.47 3.75 2.36
N PRO A 100 -26.16 2.59 2.35
CA PRO A 100 -25.99 1.57 3.39
C PRO A 100 -24.55 1.05 3.52
N ARG A 101 -23.85 0.84 2.40
CA ARG A 101 -22.46 0.36 2.41
C ARG A 101 -21.51 1.43 2.93
N LEU A 102 -21.71 2.68 2.52
CA LEU A 102 -20.92 3.80 3.03
C LEU A 102 -21.11 3.98 4.54
N ARG A 103 -22.36 3.87 5.02
CA ARG A 103 -22.67 3.93 6.45
C ARG A 103 -21.96 2.83 7.22
N GLU A 104 -21.96 1.60 6.72
CA GLU A 104 -21.26 0.47 7.33
C GLU A 104 -19.76 0.75 7.46
N ILE A 105 -19.12 1.19 6.36
CA ILE A 105 -17.68 1.51 6.32
C ILE A 105 -17.35 2.64 7.30
N LEU A 106 -18.06 3.76 7.23
CA LEU A 106 -17.76 4.92 8.07
C LEU A 106 -18.10 4.71 9.54
N THR A 107 -19.12 3.90 9.86
CA THR A 107 -19.40 3.49 11.25
C THR A 107 -18.17 2.81 11.85
N SER A 108 -17.64 1.80 11.15
CA SER A 108 -16.46 1.06 11.59
C SER A 108 -15.22 1.96 11.67
N PHE A 109 -14.97 2.75 10.61
CA PHE A 109 -13.82 3.65 10.57
C PHE A 109 -13.81 4.67 11.70
N ILE A 110 -14.94 5.35 11.94
CA ILE A 110 -15.07 6.34 13.03
C ILE A 110 -14.86 5.68 14.39
N GLN A 111 -15.43 4.49 14.60
CA GLN A 111 -15.24 3.75 15.84
C GLN A 111 -13.75 3.47 16.09
N HIS A 112 -13.07 2.86 15.12
CA HIS A 112 -11.68 2.45 15.26
C HIS A 112 -10.71 3.62 15.37
N ILE A 113 -10.90 4.73 14.64
CA ILE A 113 -10.00 5.88 14.75
C ILE A 113 -10.16 6.63 16.07
N HIS A 114 -11.38 6.70 16.61
CA HIS A 114 -11.62 7.25 17.94
C HIS A 114 -11.06 6.34 19.05
N ASP A 115 -11.18 5.02 18.89
CA ASP A 115 -10.60 4.06 19.83
C ASP A 115 -9.08 4.13 19.82
N PHE A 116 -8.44 4.18 18.65
CA PHE A 116 -7.01 4.40 18.50
C PHE A 116 -6.55 5.67 19.23
N ALA A 117 -7.24 6.80 18.99
CA ALA A 117 -6.86 8.07 19.61
C ALA A 117 -6.93 8.03 21.15
N ARG A 118 -7.91 7.31 21.71
CA ARG A 118 -8.01 7.08 23.16
C ARG A 118 -6.99 6.07 23.67
N GLU A 119 -6.73 5.01 22.92
CA GLU A 119 -5.80 3.94 23.30
C GLU A 119 -4.37 4.48 23.52
N VAL A 120 -3.96 5.44 22.70
CA VAL A 120 -2.60 6.01 22.74
C VAL A 120 -2.53 7.37 23.44
N ASP A 121 -3.63 7.84 24.04
CA ASP A 121 -3.75 9.19 24.62
C ASP A 121 -3.25 10.29 23.65
N LEU A 122 -3.70 10.23 22.40
CA LEU A 122 -3.17 11.03 21.29
C LEU A 122 -3.22 12.54 21.60
N THR A 123 -2.06 13.19 21.53
CA THR A 123 -1.96 14.63 21.79
C THR A 123 -2.33 15.46 20.56
N THR A 124 -2.63 16.75 20.77
CA THR A 124 -2.91 17.69 19.66
C THR A 124 -1.72 17.84 18.72
N ASP A 125 -0.51 17.86 19.24
CA ASP A 125 0.71 18.00 18.43
C ASP A 125 0.94 16.75 17.56
N GLU A 126 0.81 15.55 18.13
CA GLU A 126 0.91 14.28 17.38
C GLU A 126 -0.19 14.14 16.32
N TRP A 127 -1.43 14.51 16.66
CA TRP A 127 -2.53 14.55 15.70
C TRP A 127 -2.22 15.50 14.53
N MET A 128 -1.73 16.70 14.81
CA MET A 128 -1.35 17.67 13.78
C MET A 128 -0.19 17.16 12.90
N MET A 129 0.75 16.39 13.46
CA MET A 129 1.80 15.73 12.67
C MET A 129 1.21 14.73 11.68
N GLY A 130 0.26 13.89 12.11
CA GLY A 130 -0.44 12.97 11.23
C GLY A 130 -1.22 13.67 10.11
N VAL A 131 -1.96 14.74 10.45
CA VAL A 131 -2.67 15.59 9.48
C VAL A 131 -1.69 16.19 8.45
N ASN A 132 -0.54 16.70 8.90
CA ASN A 132 0.46 17.26 8.00
C ASN A 132 1.06 16.21 7.06
N MET A 133 1.26 14.97 7.53
CA MET A 133 1.72 13.87 6.69
C MET A 133 0.71 13.52 5.59
N ILE A 134 -0.59 13.42 5.92
CA ILE A 134 -1.66 13.17 4.95
C ILE A 134 -1.72 14.31 3.92
N ASN A 135 -1.65 15.56 4.37
CA ASN A 135 -1.65 16.73 3.48
C ASN A 135 -0.44 16.74 2.55
N TRP A 136 0.76 16.41 3.05
CA TRP A 136 1.96 16.32 2.24
C TRP A 136 1.83 15.25 1.16
N ALA A 137 1.31 14.07 1.50
CA ALA A 137 1.05 13.00 0.53
C ALA A 137 0.09 13.45 -0.58
N GLY A 138 -0.99 14.15 -0.22
CA GLY A 138 -1.91 14.72 -1.20
C GLY A 138 -1.26 15.76 -2.12
N GLN A 139 -0.46 16.69 -1.57
CA GLN A 139 0.21 17.76 -2.33
C GLN A 139 1.29 17.25 -3.29
N MET A 140 1.94 16.14 -2.92
CA MET A 140 3.01 15.54 -3.70
C MET A 140 2.50 14.57 -4.77
N SER A 141 1.24 14.12 -4.63
CA SER A 141 0.61 13.24 -5.60
C SER A 141 0.21 13.98 -6.88
N ASN A 142 0.39 13.32 -8.02
CA ASN A 142 0.04 13.77 -9.37
C ASN A 142 -0.20 12.56 -10.30
N ASP A 143 -0.45 12.79 -11.58
CA ASP A 143 -0.78 11.74 -12.55
C ASP A 143 0.30 10.65 -12.73
N ARG A 144 1.54 10.89 -12.26
CA ARG A 144 2.67 9.95 -12.36
C ARG A 144 3.12 9.39 -11.02
N ARG A 145 2.62 9.91 -9.89
CA ARG A 145 3.08 9.59 -8.53
C ARG A 145 1.92 9.70 -7.54
N ASN A 146 1.67 8.65 -6.75
CA ASN A 146 0.62 8.67 -5.72
C ASN A 146 1.22 8.36 -4.34
N GLU A 147 1.57 9.39 -3.59
CA GLU A 147 2.14 9.26 -2.24
C GLU A 147 1.10 8.85 -1.20
N GLY A 148 -0.18 9.14 -1.44
CA GLY A 148 -1.27 8.66 -0.58
C GLY A 148 -1.40 7.14 -0.63
N GLN A 149 -1.29 6.56 -1.82
CA GLN A 149 -1.20 5.12 -2.00
C GLN A 149 0.07 4.56 -1.37
N LEU A 150 1.24 5.13 -1.66
CA LEU A 150 2.50 4.63 -1.10
C LEU A 150 2.53 4.63 0.44
N LEU A 151 1.88 5.60 1.11
CA LEU A 151 1.68 5.57 2.56
C LEU A 151 0.86 4.35 3.03
N CYS A 152 -0.23 4.02 2.32
CA CYS A 152 -1.01 2.82 2.58
C CYS A 152 -0.18 1.55 2.36
N ASP A 153 0.66 1.52 1.33
CA ASP A 153 1.50 0.38 0.97
C ASP A 153 2.51 0.09 2.10
N VAL A 154 3.24 1.11 2.55
CA VAL A 154 4.23 0.95 3.63
C VAL A 154 3.59 0.68 4.99
N LEU A 155 2.32 1.01 5.19
CA LEU A 155 1.54 0.61 6.37
C LEU A 155 0.94 -0.81 6.25
N GLY A 156 1.10 -1.48 5.10
CA GLY A 156 0.57 -2.80 4.81
C GLY A 156 -0.94 -2.84 4.53
N LEU A 157 -1.58 -1.68 4.39
CA LEU A 157 -3.02 -1.59 4.17
C LEU A 157 -3.42 -2.07 2.78
N GLU A 158 -2.68 -1.73 1.73
CA GLU A 158 -2.99 -2.16 0.36
C GLU A 158 -2.93 -3.69 0.24
N SER A 159 -1.87 -4.30 0.77
CA SER A 159 -1.70 -5.76 0.80
C SER A 159 -2.82 -6.48 1.58
N LEU A 160 -3.28 -5.89 2.70
CA LEU A 160 -4.43 -6.41 3.44
C LEU A 160 -5.75 -6.27 2.65
N VAL A 161 -5.97 -5.14 2.00
CA VAL A 161 -7.17 -4.92 1.16
C VAL A 161 -7.19 -5.87 -0.03
N ASP A 162 -6.04 -6.11 -0.67
CA ASP A 162 -5.90 -7.11 -1.73
C ASP A 162 -6.23 -8.52 -1.24
N ASP A 163 -5.70 -8.94 -0.09
CA ASP A 163 -6.07 -10.23 0.53
C ASP A 163 -7.58 -10.31 0.78
N ILE A 164 -8.19 -9.31 1.42
CA ILE A 164 -9.63 -9.31 1.73
C ILE A 164 -10.46 -9.44 0.46
N THR A 165 -10.09 -8.72 -0.59
CA THR A 165 -10.80 -8.66 -1.87
C THR A 165 -10.70 -9.98 -2.64
N ASN A 166 -9.54 -10.63 -2.59
CA ASN A 166 -9.25 -11.77 -3.44
C ASN A 166 -9.32 -13.14 -2.71
N ARG A 167 -9.29 -13.17 -1.37
CA ARG A 167 -9.43 -14.41 -0.57
C ARG A 167 -10.82 -15.06 -0.64
N VAL A 168 -11.83 -14.33 -1.08
CA VAL A 168 -13.17 -14.92 -1.27
C VAL A 168 -13.20 -15.79 -2.53
N ALA A 169 -12.40 -15.46 -3.54
CA ALA A 169 -12.27 -16.27 -4.76
C ALA A 169 -11.54 -17.60 -4.50
N THR A 170 -10.65 -17.67 -3.50
CA THR A 170 -9.96 -18.91 -3.08
C THR A 170 -10.85 -19.87 -2.30
N LYS A 171 -11.90 -19.40 -1.61
CA LYS A 171 -12.77 -20.25 -0.77
C LYS A 171 -13.66 -21.23 -1.54
N ASN A 172 -13.87 -21.02 -2.84
CA ASN A 172 -14.70 -21.90 -3.68
C ASN A 172 -13.95 -23.09 -4.30
N GLY A 173 -12.76 -23.41 -3.78
CA GLY A 173 -12.09 -24.69 -4.04
C GLY A 173 -11.27 -24.77 -5.32
N GLN A 174 -11.20 -23.71 -6.13
CA GLN A 174 -10.34 -23.66 -7.34
C GLN A 174 -9.67 -22.29 -7.51
N PRO A 175 -8.61 -21.99 -6.74
CA PRO A 175 -8.01 -20.67 -6.75
C PRO A 175 -7.27 -20.41 -8.07
N GLY A 176 -7.52 -19.23 -8.66
CA GLY A 176 -6.66 -18.68 -9.70
C GLY A 176 -5.27 -18.32 -9.17
N THR A 177 -4.43 -17.75 -10.02
CA THR A 177 -3.13 -17.20 -9.61
C THR A 177 -3.29 -16.20 -8.47
N ALA A 178 -2.40 -16.24 -7.48
CA ALA A 178 -2.43 -15.32 -6.35
C ALA A 178 -2.32 -13.87 -6.83
N THR A 179 -3.11 -12.98 -6.23
CA THR A 179 -3.04 -11.54 -6.52
C THR A 179 -1.94 -10.88 -5.69
N ALA A 180 -1.50 -9.74 -6.18
CA ALA A 180 -0.66 -8.82 -5.42
C ALA A 180 -1.07 -7.38 -5.77
N ILE A 181 -0.57 -6.43 -4.99
CA ILE A 181 -0.81 -5.01 -5.20
C ILE A 181 -0.39 -4.54 -6.59
N LEU A 182 -1.10 -3.52 -7.11
CA LEU A 182 -0.80 -2.93 -8.42
C LEU A 182 0.48 -2.08 -8.38
N GLY A 183 0.68 -1.36 -7.28
CA GLY A 183 1.69 -0.29 -7.19
C GLY A 183 1.34 0.93 -8.06
N PRO A 184 2.12 2.01 -7.96
CA PRO A 184 1.77 3.30 -8.57
C PRO A 184 2.25 3.48 -10.02
N PHE A 185 2.91 2.47 -10.61
CA PHE A 185 3.68 2.62 -11.85
C PHE A 185 3.05 1.94 -13.08
N TRP A 186 1.81 1.47 -12.98
CA TRP A 186 1.09 0.94 -14.15
C TRP A 186 0.63 2.06 -15.09
N ARG A 187 0.63 1.78 -16.40
CA ARG A 187 0.23 2.73 -17.45
C ARG A 187 -0.79 2.11 -18.40
N ALA A 188 -1.89 2.82 -18.63
CA ALA A 188 -2.98 2.37 -19.50
C ALA A 188 -2.63 2.38 -21.00
N ASP A 189 -1.65 3.17 -21.41
CA ASP A 189 -1.20 3.34 -22.80
C ASP A 189 -0.03 2.40 -23.17
N THR A 190 0.22 1.35 -22.38
CA THR A 190 1.26 0.36 -22.64
C THR A 190 1.05 -0.33 -24.00
N PRO A 191 2.07 -0.38 -24.89
CA PRO A 191 1.90 -0.88 -26.25
C PRO A 191 1.71 -2.40 -26.31
N VAL A 192 0.86 -2.85 -27.22
CA VAL A 192 0.75 -4.27 -27.58
C VAL A 192 1.98 -4.66 -28.40
N ARG A 193 2.62 -5.78 -28.03
CA ARG A 193 3.83 -6.30 -28.68
C ARG A 193 3.62 -7.75 -29.16
N PRO A 194 4.30 -8.19 -30.23
CA PRO A 194 4.23 -9.59 -30.67
C PRO A 194 4.81 -10.55 -29.62
N ASN A 195 4.24 -11.74 -29.48
CA ASN A 195 4.88 -12.81 -28.70
C ASN A 195 6.29 -13.12 -29.24
N GLY A 196 7.21 -13.39 -28.32
CA GLY A 196 8.63 -13.61 -28.60
C GLY A 196 9.42 -12.32 -28.86
N SER A 197 8.81 -11.14 -28.74
CA SER A 197 9.52 -9.86 -28.81
C SER A 197 10.06 -9.43 -27.44
N THR A 198 10.59 -8.21 -27.32
CA THR A 198 11.23 -7.70 -26.11
C THR A 198 10.45 -6.53 -25.51
N ILE A 199 10.41 -6.45 -24.18
CA ILE A 199 10.03 -5.24 -23.45
C ILE A 199 11.24 -4.36 -23.13
N ALA A 200 12.46 -4.91 -23.13
CA ALA A 200 13.71 -4.16 -22.96
C ALA A 200 14.06 -3.43 -24.28
N VAL A 201 13.45 -2.28 -24.52
CA VAL A 201 13.73 -1.40 -25.67
C VAL A 201 15.16 -0.87 -25.59
N LYS A 202 15.60 -0.51 -24.38
CA LYS A 202 16.99 -0.22 -24.03
C LYS A 202 17.38 -1.13 -22.87
N CYS A 203 18.41 -1.95 -23.09
CA CYS A 203 19.03 -2.75 -22.04
C CYS A 203 20.15 -1.93 -21.39
N PRO A 204 20.15 -1.73 -20.06
CA PRO A 204 21.31 -1.23 -19.32
C PRO A 204 22.52 -2.15 -19.51
N GLU A 205 23.73 -1.60 -19.36
CA GLU A 205 24.98 -2.38 -19.48
C GLU A 205 25.11 -3.47 -18.42
N ASP A 206 24.56 -3.23 -17.23
CA ASP A 206 24.50 -4.15 -16.10
C ASP A 206 23.23 -5.02 -16.08
N GLY A 207 22.40 -4.92 -17.13
CA GLY A 207 21.16 -5.68 -17.26
C GLY A 207 21.39 -7.13 -17.69
N GLU A 208 20.81 -8.09 -16.96
CA GLU A 208 20.76 -9.50 -17.38
C GLU A 208 19.44 -9.75 -18.14
N LEU A 209 19.51 -10.04 -19.44
CA LEU A 209 18.34 -10.40 -20.24
C LEU A 209 17.85 -11.81 -19.90
N ALA A 210 16.53 -11.93 -19.71
CA ALA A 210 15.83 -13.17 -19.48
C ALA A 210 14.68 -13.35 -20.47
N PHE A 211 14.36 -14.60 -20.82
CA PHE A 211 13.15 -14.93 -21.56
C PHE A 211 12.06 -15.42 -20.59
N MET A 212 11.00 -14.64 -20.44
CA MET A 212 9.84 -15.02 -19.65
C MET A 212 8.77 -15.62 -20.54
N TYR A 213 8.21 -16.76 -20.16
CA TYR A 213 7.15 -17.42 -20.91
C TYR A 213 6.18 -18.16 -19.99
N GLY A 214 5.05 -18.60 -20.54
CA GLY A 214 4.10 -19.42 -19.81
C GLY A 214 2.80 -19.62 -20.55
N GLN A 215 1.81 -20.18 -19.87
CA GLN A 215 0.48 -20.43 -20.38
C GLN A 215 -0.59 -19.83 -19.46
N VAL A 216 -1.60 -19.19 -20.06
CA VAL A 216 -2.81 -18.74 -19.37
C VAL A 216 -3.91 -19.80 -19.53
N THR A 217 -4.47 -20.25 -18.41
CA THR A 217 -5.48 -21.32 -18.37
C THR A 217 -6.69 -20.94 -17.51
N CYS A 218 -7.83 -21.56 -17.77
CA CYS A 218 -8.99 -21.49 -16.88
C CYS A 218 -8.70 -22.29 -15.60
N SER A 219 -8.82 -21.66 -14.43
CA SER A 219 -8.61 -22.33 -13.13
C SER A 219 -9.51 -23.55 -12.95
N ASN A 220 -10.76 -23.46 -13.44
CA ASN A 220 -11.80 -24.48 -13.26
C ASN A 220 -11.64 -25.70 -14.17
N THR A 221 -11.11 -25.51 -15.37
CA THR A 221 -11.11 -26.55 -16.42
C THR A 221 -9.72 -26.94 -16.90
N GLY A 222 -8.68 -26.17 -16.55
CA GLY A 222 -7.32 -26.33 -17.06
C GLY A 222 -7.17 -26.02 -18.56
N LYS A 223 -8.24 -25.60 -19.25
CA LYS A 223 -8.18 -25.31 -20.69
C LYS A 223 -7.38 -24.04 -20.96
N PRO A 224 -6.60 -23.98 -22.04
CA PRO A 224 -5.87 -22.78 -22.44
C PRO A 224 -6.83 -21.65 -22.82
N LEU A 225 -6.43 -20.41 -22.50
CA LEU A 225 -7.18 -19.20 -22.85
C LEU A 225 -6.46 -18.44 -23.96
N ALA A 226 -6.97 -18.53 -25.18
CA ALA A 226 -6.47 -17.77 -26.32
C ALA A 226 -6.88 -16.28 -26.23
N ASN A 227 -6.08 -15.40 -26.84
CA ASN A 227 -6.31 -13.95 -26.89
C ASN A 227 -6.40 -13.23 -25.53
N ALA A 228 -6.03 -13.90 -24.43
CA ALA A 228 -5.85 -13.27 -23.14
C ALA A 228 -4.72 -12.23 -23.23
N SER A 229 -4.89 -11.06 -22.62
CA SER A 229 -3.82 -10.06 -22.52
C SER A 229 -2.98 -10.33 -21.28
N VAL A 230 -1.66 -10.35 -21.45
CA VAL A 230 -0.64 -10.34 -20.41
C VAL A 230 0.09 -8.99 -20.49
N ASP A 231 -0.33 -8.06 -19.65
CA ASP A 231 0.29 -6.74 -19.48
C ASP A 231 1.42 -6.86 -18.46
N VAL A 232 2.63 -6.42 -18.80
CA VAL A 232 3.84 -6.55 -17.99
C VAL A 232 4.58 -5.23 -17.89
N TRP A 233 5.10 -4.94 -16.70
CA TRP A 233 6.04 -3.84 -16.47
C TRP A 233 7.02 -4.15 -15.34
N GLN A 234 8.22 -3.57 -15.41
CA GLN A 234 9.25 -3.70 -14.38
C GLN A 234 10.14 -2.46 -14.32
N ALA A 235 10.88 -2.30 -13.20
CA ALA A 235 11.93 -1.30 -13.09
C ALA A 235 13.19 -1.71 -13.88
N SER A 236 13.99 -0.72 -14.27
CA SER A 236 15.34 -0.92 -14.79
C SER A 236 16.34 -1.26 -13.66
N THR A 237 17.61 -1.53 -13.99
CA THR A 237 18.66 -1.87 -13.02
C THR A 237 18.99 -0.75 -12.03
N ASN A 238 18.69 0.50 -12.39
CA ASN A 238 18.78 1.66 -11.49
C ASN A 238 17.60 1.78 -10.52
N GLY A 239 16.65 0.85 -10.56
CA GLY A 239 15.48 0.83 -9.68
C GLY A 239 14.36 1.79 -10.07
N LEU A 240 14.43 2.41 -11.24
CA LEU A 240 13.43 3.35 -11.74
C LEU A 240 12.61 2.74 -12.88
N TYR A 241 11.30 3.00 -12.86
CA TYR A 241 10.45 2.83 -14.04
C TYR A 241 10.68 3.99 -15.01
N GLU A 242 10.49 3.78 -16.31
CA GLU A 242 10.74 4.82 -17.32
C GLU A 242 10.01 6.15 -17.06
N GLN A 243 8.82 6.12 -16.46
CA GLN A 243 8.06 7.34 -16.14
C GLN A 243 8.73 8.23 -15.08
N GLN A 244 9.74 7.69 -14.38
CA GLN A 244 10.57 8.37 -13.39
C GLN A 244 11.96 8.74 -13.93
N ASP A 245 12.32 8.26 -15.12
CA ASP A 245 13.69 8.25 -15.62
C ASP A 245 13.73 8.70 -17.09
N ALA A 246 14.15 9.95 -17.30
CA ALA A 246 14.24 10.56 -18.62
C ALA A 246 15.28 9.91 -19.54
N ASP A 247 16.20 9.09 -19.01
CA ASP A 247 17.22 8.38 -19.80
C ASP A 247 16.71 7.04 -20.35
N GLN A 248 15.50 6.62 -19.96
CA GLN A 248 14.81 5.48 -20.53
C GLN A 248 13.92 5.89 -21.70
N PRO A 249 13.88 5.12 -22.80
CA PRO A 249 12.96 5.41 -23.89
C PRO A 249 11.50 5.20 -23.45
N GLU A 250 10.58 5.89 -24.12
CA GLU A 250 9.14 5.74 -23.90
C GLU A 250 8.72 4.27 -23.94
N HIS A 251 7.98 3.83 -22.92
CA HIS A 251 7.55 2.44 -22.73
C HIS A 251 8.68 1.39 -22.64
N ASN A 252 9.89 1.78 -22.21
CA ASN A 252 10.92 0.81 -21.84
C ASN A 252 10.41 -0.12 -20.74
N LEU A 253 10.73 -1.41 -20.84
CA LEU A 253 10.39 -2.45 -19.86
C LEU A 253 8.87 -2.57 -19.62
N ARG A 254 8.06 -2.27 -20.64
CA ARG A 254 6.61 -2.44 -20.65
C ARG A 254 6.11 -3.12 -21.92
N GLY A 255 5.04 -3.90 -21.82
CA GLY A 255 4.36 -4.44 -23.00
C GLY A 255 3.09 -5.22 -22.67
N VAL A 256 2.16 -5.25 -23.63
CA VAL A 256 0.99 -6.13 -23.58
C VAL A 256 1.15 -7.25 -24.62
N PHE A 257 1.04 -8.49 -24.20
CA PHE A 257 1.15 -9.67 -25.05
C PHE A 257 -0.20 -10.39 -25.15
N LYS A 258 -0.51 -10.96 -26.30
CA LYS A 258 -1.73 -11.74 -26.52
C LYS A 258 -1.39 -13.22 -26.57
N THR A 259 -2.08 -14.03 -25.78
CA THR A 259 -1.85 -15.48 -25.80
C THR A 259 -2.25 -16.10 -27.14
N ASP A 260 -1.51 -17.11 -27.57
CA ASP A 260 -1.83 -17.87 -28.78
C ASP A 260 -3.01 -18.85 -28.60
N ALA A 261 -3.29 -19.67 -29.61
CA ALA A 261 -4.39 -20.64 -29.58
C ALA A 261 -4.25 -21.67 -28.45
N GLU A 262 -3.02 -21.95 -28.02
CA GLU A 262 -2.71 -22.82 -26.88
C GLU A 262 -2.54 -22.04 -25.58
N GLY A 263 -2.95 -20.77 -25.53
CA GLY A 263 -2.88 -19.94 -24.32
C GLY A 263 -1.46 -19.49 -23.95
N ARG A 264 -0.47 -19.66 -24.83
CA ARG A 264 0.94 -19.38 -24.53
C ARG A 264 1.28 -17.92 -24.79
N TYR A 265 2.18 -17.38 -23.98
CA TYR A 265 2.81 -16.09 -24.18
C TYR A 265 4.33 -16.20 -23.93
N GLY A 266 5.08 -15.22 -24.42
CA GLY A 266 6.49 -15.11 -24.06
C GLY A 266 7.15 -13.85 -24.60
N PHE A 267 8.16 -13.37 -23.90
CA PHE A 267 8.88 -12.14 -24.22
C PHE A 267 10.24 -12.07 -23.53
N TYR A 268 11.15 -11.26 -24.09
CA TYR A 268 12.42 -10.92 -23.45
C TYR A 268 12.22 -9.73 -22.49
N CYS A 269 12.76 -9.86 -21.29
CA CYS A 269 12.71 -8.89 -20.22
C CYS A 269 14.07 -8.81 -19.52
N LEU A 270 14.22 -7.93 -18.52
CA LEU A 270 15.37 -8.00 -17.61
C LEU A 270 15.05 -8.96 -16.48
N ARG A 271 16.04 -9.70 -16.00
CA ARG A 271 15.97 -10.24 -14.64
C ARG A 271 15.88 -9.04 -13.68
N PRO A 272 14.82 -8.96 -12.86
CA PRO A 272 14.59 -7.78 -12.03
C PRO A 272 15.68 -7.67 -10.96
N THR A 273 15.88 -6.45 -10.46
CA THR A 273 16.76 -6.17 -9.32
C THR A 273 15.96 -5.54 -8.18
N PRO A 274 16.37 -5.72 -6.92
CA PRO A 274 15.70 -5.05 -5.81
C PRO A 274 15.91 -3.54 -5.89
N TYR A 275 14.89 -2.76 -5.54
CA TYR A 275 14.96 -1.31 -5.62
C TYR A 275 14.23 -0.64 -4.44
N PRO A 276 14.67 0.55 -4.00
CA PRO A 276 13.98 1.28 -2.94
C PRO A 276 12.71 1.96 -3.47
N VAL A 277 11.65 1.97 -2.66
CA VAL A 277 10.56 2.93 -2.87
C VAL A 277 11.08 4.37 -2.74
N PRO A 278 10.42 5.38 -3.36
CA PRO A 278 10.87 6.77 -3.26
C PRO A 278 11.01 7.25 -1.81
N GLY A 279 12.23 7.66 -1.43
CA GLY A 279 12.56 8.11 -0.07
C GLY A 279 12.31 9.60 0.21
N ASP A 280 12.04 10.39 -0.84
CA ASP A 280 11.88 11.85 -0.79
C ASP A 280 10.48 12.33 -0.35
N GLY A 281 9.55 11.39 -0.17
CA GLY A 281 8.15 11.64 0.18
C GLY A 281 7.78 11.27 1.62
N PRO A 282 6.50 11.49 2.00
CA PRO A 282 6.00 11.14 3.33
C PRO A 282 6.12 9.65 3.65
N ALA A 283 5.97 8.76 2.66
CA ALA A 283 6.14 7.32 2.89
C ALA A 283 7.59 6.95 3.21
N GLY A 284 8.56 7.50 2.47
CA GLY A 284 9.97 7.36 2.78
C GLY A 284 10.32 7.89 4.18
N LYS A 285 9.80 9.07 4.54
CA LYS A 285 9.96 9.64 5.87
C LYS A 285 9.36 8.75 6.97
N LEU A 286 8.20 8.15 6.72
CA LEU A 286 7.57 7.22 7.65
C LEU A 286 8.41 5.94 7.84
N LEU A 287 8.95 5.38 6.76
CA LEU A 287 9.88 4.24 6.85
C LEU A 287 11.11 4.59 7.71
N ASP A 288 11.70 5.78 7.52
CA ASP A 288 12.84 6.23 8.33
C ASP A 288 12.49 6.34 9.81
N LEU A 289 11.32 6.91 10.13
CA LEU A 289 10.83 7.04 11.51
C LEU A 289 10.55 5.67 12.17
N LEU A 290 10.17 4.68 11.37
CA LEU A 290 9.97 3.29 11.80
C LEU A 290 11.26 2.47 11.79
N HIS A 291 12.40 3.07 11.41
CA HIS A 291 13.68 2.38 11.21
C HIS A 291 13.58 1.18 10.25
N ARG A 292 12.79 1.31 9.19
CA ARG A 292 12.62 0.31 8.13
C ARG A 292 13.39 0.70 6.89
N HIS A 293 13.91 -0.30 6.17
CA HIS A 293 14.52 -0.05 4.86
C HIS A 293 13.45 0.25 3.80
N HIS A 294 13.89 0.85 2.69
CA HIS A 294 13.00 1.26 1.60
C HIS A 294 12.87 0.20 0.51
N PHE A 295 13.73 -0.82 0.53
CA PHE A 295 13.82 -1.81 -0.52
C PHE A 295 12.59 -2.71 -0.65
N ARG A 296 12.20 -2.91 -1.92
CA ARG A 296 11.35 -4.00 -2.37
C ARG A 296 12.22 -5.08 -3.00
N PRO A 297 11.85 -6.37 -2.89
CA PRO A 297 12.53 -7.45 -3.59
C PRO A 297 12.43 -7.28 -5.11
N ALA A 298 13.33 -7.92 -5.85
CA ALA A 298 13.30 -7.95 -7.31
C ALA A 298 11.99 -8.58 -7.82
N HIS A 299 11.21 -7.84 -8.61
CA HIS A 299 9.92 -8.31 -9.11
C HIS A 299 9.56 -7.82 -10.52
N ILE A 300 8.63 -8.53 -11.14
CA ILE A 300 7.97 -8.18 -12.41
C ILE A 300 6.47 -8.14 -12.15
N HIS A 301 5.80 -7.06 -12.55
CA HIS A 301 4.35 -6.95 -12.41
C HIS A 301 3.62 -7.54 -13.61
N LEU A 302 2.42 -8.07 -13.35
CA LEU A 302 1.52 -8.56 -14.39
C LEU A 302 0.07 -8.13 -14.13
N ILE A 303 -0.64 -7.76 -15.20
CA ILE A 303 -2.10 -7.79 -15.24
C ILE A 303 -2.52 -8.73 -16.36
N VAL A 304 -3.34 -9.73 -16.02
CA VAL A 304 -3.81 -10.73 -16.98
C VAL A 304 -5.32 -10.66 -17.07
N LYS A 305 -5.83 -10.49 -18.28
CA LYS A 305 -7.26 -10.35 -18.58
C LYS A 305 -7.67 -11.28 -19.71
N SER A 306 -8.86 -11.86 -19.61
CA SER A 306 -9.50 -12.63 -20.66
C SER A 306 -11.01 -12.41 -20.57
N GLU A 307 -11.70 -12.40 -21.70
CA GLU A 307 -13.15 -12.16 -21.74
C GLU A 307 -13.91 -13.29 -21.01
N GLY A 308 -14.81 -12.93 -20.09
CA GLY A 308 -15.53 -13.87 -19.24
C GLY A 308 -14.71 -14.46 -18.08
N PHE A 309 -13.55 -13.88 -17.79
CA PHE A 309 -12.69 -14.28 -16.67
C PHE A 309 -12.35 -13.10 -15.78
N LYS A 310 -12.36 -13.33 -14.47
CA LYS A 310 -11.89 -12.36 -13.49
C LYS A 310 -10.42 -12.05 -13.77
N SER A 311 -10.13 -10.77 -14.01
CA SER A 311 -8.76 -10.30 -14.20
C SER A 311 -7.92 -10.52 -12.95
N VAL A 312 -6.63 -10.81 -13.13
CA VAL A 312 -5.65 -10.92 -12.04
C VAL A 312 -4.62 -9.81 -12.17
N THR A 313 -4.44 -9.04 -11.10
CA THR A 313 -3.28 -8.18 -10.89
C THR A 313 -2.35 -8.93 -9.95
N THR A 314 -1.09 -9.10 -10.34
CA THR A 314 -0.11 -9.85 -9.56
C THR A 314 1.29 -9.32 -9.84
N GLN A 315 2.27 -9.86 -9.13
CA GLN A 315 3.67 -9.67 -9.41
C GLN A 315 4.42 -10.95 -9.03
N ILE A 316 5.50 -11.23 -9.73
CA ILE A 316 6.39 -12.36 -9.44
C ILE A 316 7.71 -11.86 -8.89
N PHE A 317 8.29 -12.60 -7.95
CA PHE A 317 9.51 -12.23 -7.25
C PHE A 317 10.62 -13.22 -7.57
N ASP A 318 11.83 -12.73 -7.81
CA ASP A 318 12.99 -13.59 -7.95
C ASP A 318 13.30 -14.28 -6.62
N GLU A 319 13.39 -15.62 -6.62
CA GLU A 319 13.70 -16.42 -5.42
C GLU A 319 15.08 -16.10 -4.83
N ASP A 320 16.00 -15.56 -5.62
CA ASP A 320 17.33 -15.15 -5.16
C ASP A 320 17.36 -13.70 -4.61
N SER A 321 16.21 -13.01 -4.57
CA SER A 321 16.13 -11.62 -4.13
C SER A 321 16.38 -11.47 -2.63
N LYS A 322 17.22 -10.50 -2.26
CA LYS A 322 17.61 -10.23 -0.87
C LYS A 322 16.44 -9.88 0.08
N TYR A 323 15.40 -9.20 -0.42
CA TYR A 323 14.36 -8.58 0.42
C TYR A 323 13.01 -9.33 0.38
N LEU A 324 13.04 -10.65 0.21
CA LEU A 324 11.80 -11.45 0.13
C LEU A 324 11.05 -11.49 1.47
N ASP A 325 11.78 -11.59 2.57
CA ASP A 325 11.21 -11.73 3.92
C ASP A 325 10.85 -10.38 4.57
N ASP A 326 11.29 -9.26 3.99
CA ASP A 326 11.17 -7.93 4.58
C ASP A 326 10.76 -6.83 3.57
N ASP A 327 10.04 -7.18 2.49
CA ASP A 327 9.48 -6.22 1.51
C ASP A 327 8.84 -4.99 2.19
N SER A 328 9.28 -3.79 1.82
CA SER A 328 8.85 -2.53 2.44
C SER A 328 7.35 -2.25 2.29
N VAL A 329 6.66 -2.95 1.39
CA VAL A 329 5.21 -2.84 1.16
C VAL A 329 4.44 -4.16 1.37
N PHE A 330 5.08 -5.18 1.93
CA PHE A 330 4.43 -6.44 2.34
C PHE A 330 3.67 -7.17 1.22
N ALA A 331 4.21 -7.17 -0.01
CA ALA A 331 3.48 -7.69 -1.16
C ALA A 331 3.92 -9.08 -1.63
N VAL A 332 4.95 -9.65 -1.00
CA VAL A 332 5.40 -11.03 -1.21
C VAL A 332 4.36 -11.99 -0.63
N LYS A 333 3.99 -13.01 -1.41
CA LYS A 333 3.09 -14.09 -1.02
C LYS A 333 3.62 -15.43 -1.49
N ASP A 334 3.21 -16.49 -0.80
CA ASP A 334 3.48 -17.86 -1.22
C ASP A 334 2.98 -18.12 -2.64
N GLY A 335 3.82 -18.75 -3.45
CA GLY A 335 3.50 -19.09 -4.85
C GLY A 335 3.69 -17.94 -5.85
N LEU A 336 4.17 -16.76 -5.42
CA LEU A 336 4.59 -15.67 -6.30
C LEU A 336 6.10 -15.59 -6.50
N THR A 337 6.87 -16.48 -5.88
CA THR A 337 8.31 -16.59 -6.13
C THR A 337 8.59 -17.43 -7.38
N VAL A 338 9.58 -17.02 -8.17
CA VAL A 338 9.99 -17.67 -9.41
C VAL A 338 11.50 -17.85 -9.44
N LYS A 339 11.96 -18.86 -10.16
CA LYS A 339 13.38 -19.13 -10.40
C LYS A 339 13.79 -18.71 -11.81
N PHE A 340 14.83 -17.91 -11.91
CA PHE A 340 15.51 -17.64 -13.18
C PHE A 340 16.57 -18.73 -13.43
N VAL A 341 16.32 -19.61 -14.40
CA VAL A 341 17.21 -20.72 -14.76
C VAL A 341 18.04 -20.36 -15.99
N GLU A 342 19.12 -21.10 -16.24
CA GLU A 342 19.93 -20.91 -17.46
C GLU A 342 19.14 -21.27 -18.72
N ARG A 343 19.12 -20.35 -19.69
CA ARG A 343 18.54 -20.59 -21.01
C ARG A 343 19.60 -21.08 -21.97
N LYS A 344 19.38 -22.24 -22.58
CA LYS A 344 20.32 -22.87 -23.52
C LYS A 344 19.91 -22.62 -24.96
N GLY A 345 20.88 -22.30 -25.81
CA GLY A 345 20.68 -22.20 -27.26
C GLY A 345 20.01 -20.91 -27.75
N ASP A 346 19.87 -19.91 -26.88
CA ASP A 346 19.36 -18.59 -27.25
C ASP A 346 20.42 -17.51 -27.00
N PRO A 347 21.02 -16.92 -28.06
CA PRO A 347 22.06 -15.91 -27.88
C PRO A 347 21.54 -14.58 -27.33
N LYS A 348 20.22 -14.37 -27.20
CA LYS A 348 19.63 -13.10 -26.75
C LYS A 348 19.46 -13.01 -25.23
N ALA A 349 19.33 -14.14 -24.54
CA ALA A 349 19.07 -14.18 -23.11
C ALA A 349 19.80 -15.35 -22.45
N ALA A 350 20.54 -15.05 -21.38
CA ALA A 350 21.25 -16.05 -20.60
C ALA A 350 20.31 -16.80 -19.63
N LYS A 351 19.17 -16.20 -19.30
CA LYS A 351 18.20 -16.72 -18.34
C LYS A 351 16.82 -16.94 -18.97
N GLU A 352 16.03 -17.79 -18.33
CA GLU A 352 14.61 -17.93 -18.59
C GLU A 352 13.82 -18.20 -17.32
N LEU A 353 12.52 -17.91 -17.37
CA LEU A 353 11.57 -18.29 -16.34
C LEU A 353 10.25 -18.71 -16.98
N GLU A 354 9.64 -19.75 -16.43
CA GLU A 354 8.28 -20.16 -16.76
C GLU A 354 7.32 -19.69 -15.67
N TYR A 355 6.23 -19.01 -16.06
CA TYR A 355 5.18 -18.61 -15.14
C TYR A 355 3.79 -18.88 -15.73
N ASN A 356 3.10 -19.88 -15.19
CA ASN A 356 1.76 -20.25 -15.64
C ASN A 356 0.69 -19.51 -14.85
N ILE A 357 -0.28 -18.94 -15.55
CA ILE A 357 -1.34 -18.12 -14.96
C ILE A 357 -2.68 -18.86 -15.05
N LYS A 358 -3.45 -18.85 -13.96
CA LYS A 358 -4.80 -19.40 -13.88
C LYS A 358 -5.80 -18.28 -13.63
N LEU A 359 -6.78 -18.14 -14.52
CA LEU A 359 -7.89 -17.20 -14.34
C LEU A 359 -9.17 -17.91 -13.94
N ALA A 360 -9.87 -17.37 -12.95
CA ALA A 360 -11.21 -17.82 -12.58
C ALA A 360 -12.25 -17.24 -13.54
N ALA A 361 -13.28 -18.02 -13.87
CA ALA A 361 -14.43 -17.50 -14.60
C ALA A 361 -15.16 -16.43 -13.77
N GLU A 362 -15.77 -15.44 -14.42
CA GLU A 362 -16.56 -14.39 -13.76
C GLU A 362 -17.87 -14.89 -13.12
#